data_AF-A0AA37T0X3-F1
#
_entry.id   AF-A0AA37T0X3-F1
#
_cell.length_a   1.000
_cell.length_b   1.000
_cell.length_c   1.000
_cell.angle_alpha   90.00
_cell.angle_beta   90.00
_cell.angle_gamma   90.00
#
_symmetry.space_group_name_H-M   'P 1'
#
loop_
_entity.id
_entity.type
_entity.pdbx_description
1 polymer ?
#
loop_
_entity_poly.entity_id
_entity_poly.type
_entity_poly.pdbx_seq_one_letter_code
_entity_poly.pdbx_strand_id
1 'polypeptide(L)'
;MGTSPDRLDSDQDGTPDGEDAFPLNPTYRHDFDQDGLPEAYEVTFHFLEDIHPEDANDDFDGDGLTNLAEFLAGTDPENPDSDQDGVFDGEDIAPTNPEYTIDSDNDGLPDQWENQNGLEPWRNDAIEDRDGDGVSNAEEYALGTNPNHPDSDEDGVLDGEDFAPLNPQYTVDEDGDGLPREWEERFGLNDHNREDVFEDYDGDHLTNLREFALGTDPLVPNPIPIP
;
A
#
# COMPACT_ATOMS: atom_id res chain seq x y z
N MET A 1 -5.43 -31.77 22.92
CA MET A 1 -6.63 -30.97 22.60
C MET A 1 -6.20 -30.08 21.46
N GLY A 2 -6.81 -30.25 20.29
CA GLY A 2 -6.36 -29.58 19.07
C GLY A 2 -6.61 -28.08 19.14
N THR A 3 -5.61 -27.29 18.82
CA THR A 3 -5.76 -25.89 18.49
C THR A 3 -6.16 -25.85 17.01
N SER A 4 -7.43 -25.54 16.74
CA SER A 4 -7.89 -25.28 15.37
C SER A 4 -7.13 -24.07 14.80
N PRO A 5 -6.80 -24.06 13.50
CA PRO A 5 -6.09 -22.96 12.84
C PRO A 5 -6.88 -21.64 12.77
N ASP A 6 -8.18 -21.68 13.09
CA ASP A 6 -9.15 -20.60 12.85
C ASP A 6 -9.25 -19.58 14.02
N ARG A 7 -8.13 -19.23 14.66
CA ARG A 7 -8.09 -18.35 15.85
C ARG A 7 -7.05 -17.23 15.79
N LEU A 8 -6.59 -16.89 14.59
CA LEU A 8 -5.84 -15.65 14.41
C LEU A 8 -6.82 -14.48 14.57
N ASP A 9 -6.36 -13.46 15.27
CA ASP A 9 -7.04 -12.21 15.58
C ASP A 9 -5.92 -11.17 15.44
N SER A 10 -5.75 -10.72 14.20
CA SER A 10 -4.55 -10.03 13.71
C SER A 10 -4.48 -8.59 14.21
N ASP A 11 -5.63 -7.97 14.48
CA ASP A 11 -5.71 -6.62 15.05
C ASP A 11 -6.07 -6.58 16.55
N GLN A 12 -6.35 -7.74 17.15
CA GLN A 12 -6.60 -7.92 18.58
C GLN A 12 -7.86 -7.22 19.08
N ASP A 13 -8.86 -7.05 18.23
CA ASP A 13 -10.13 -6.41 18.60
C ASP A 13 -11.13 -7.36 19.29
N GLY A 14 -10.80 -8.66 19.29
CA GLY A 14 -11.57 -9.75 19.86
C GLY A 14 -12.40 -10.55 18.85
N THR A 15 -12.34 -10.21 17.57
CA THR A 15 -12.99 -10.89 16.44
C THR A 15 -11.93 -11.72 15.69
N PRO A 16 -12.09 -13.05 15.56
CA PRO A 16 -11.12 -13.82 14.80
C PRO A 16 -11.14 -13.45 13.31
N ASP A 17 -9.99 -13.43 12.64
CA ASP A 17 -9.82 -13.02 11.23
C ASP A 17 -10.79 -13.71 10.25
N GLY A 18 -11.23 -14.94 10.56
CA GLY A 18 -12.17 -15.68 9.72
C GLY A 18 -13.64 -15.26 9.87
N GLU A 19 -13.95 -14.45 10.88
CA GLU A 19 -15.27 -13.87 11.17
C GLU A 19 -15.22 -12.33 11.11
N ASP A 20 -14.05 -11.74 10.91
CA ASP A 20 -13.81 -10.30 10.85
C ASP A 20 -13.80 -9.79 9.40
N ALA A 21 -14.59 -8.76 9.12
CA ALA A 21 -14.60 -8.10 7.82
C ALA A 21 -13.35 -7.25 7.61
N PHE A 22 -12.70 -6.78 8.69
CA PHE A 22 -11.53 -5.91 8.68
C PHE A 22 -10.44 -6.41 9.63
N PRO A 23 -9.85 -7.60 9.37
CA PRO A 23 -8.94 -8.32 10.29
C PRO A 23 -7.64 -7.59 10.68
N LEU A 24 -7.38 -6.42 10.08
CA LEU A 24 -6.20 -5.60 10.35
C LEU A 24 -6.56 -4.23 10.95
N ASN A 25 -7.85 -3.94 11.16
CA ASN A 25 -8.31 -2.66 11.68
C ASN A 25 -9.25 -2.86 12.88
N PRO A 26 -8.73 -2.65 14.11
CA PRO A 26 -9.47 -2.98 15.32
C PRO A 26 -10.65 -2.04 15.62
N THR A 27 -10.84 -1.03 14.75
CA THR A 27 -11.95 -0.08 14.82
C THR A 27 -13.22 -0.67 14.21
N TYR A 28 -13.11 -1.55 13.22
CA TYR A 28 -14.22 -1.96 12.34
C TYR A 28 -14.76 -3.36 12.65
N ARG A 29 -14.92 -3.63 13.95
CA ARG A 29 -15.25 -4.97 14.47
C ARG A 29 -16.75 -5.32 14.51
N HIS A 30 -17.60 -4.30 14.47
CA HIS A 30 -19.06 -4.45 14.61
C HIS A 30 -19.74 -3.83 13.41
N ASP A 31 -20.65 -4.60 12.83
CA ASP A 31 -21.61 -4.22 11.81
C ASP A 31 -22.95 -4.72 12.35
N PHE A 32 -23.80 -3.79 12.79
CA PHE A 32 -24.97 -4.13 13.62
C PHE A 32 -26.09 -4.76 12.80
N ASP A 33 -26.34 -4.24 11.60
CA ASP A 33 -27.41 -4.66 10.72
C ASP A 33 -26.96 -5.50 9.51
N GLN A 34 -25.64 -5.74 9.40
CA GLN A 34 -24.99 -6.68 8.49
C GLN A 34 -25.06 -6.26 7.02
N ASP A 35 -24.93 -4.97 6.75
CA ASP A 35 -24.89 -4.42 5.40
C ASP A 35 -23.47 -4.19 4.85
N GLY A 36 -22.45 -4.36 5.70
CA GLY A 36 -21.04 -4.20 5.38
C GLY A 36 -20.45 -2.85 5.82
N LEU A 37 -21.26 -1.90 6.30
CA LEU A 37 -20.78 -0.69 6.95
C LEU A 37 -20.48 -0.96 8.44
N PRO A 38 -19.28 -0.62 8.92
CA PRO A 38 -19.00 -0.76 10.35
C PRO A 38 -19.75 0.30 11.18
N GLU A 39 -20.22 -0.07 12.37
CA GLU A 39 -20.86 0.83 13.36
C GLU A 39 -19.99 2.08 13.60
N ALA A 40 -18.67 1.91 13.65
CA ALA A 40 -17.73 3.02 13.85
C ALA A 40 -17.67 4.02 12.68
N TYR A 41 -18.00 3.57 11.47
CA TYR A 41 -18.14 4.43 10.29
C TYR A 41 -19.52 5.12 10.30
N GLU A 42 -20.59 4.35 10.51
CA GLU A 42 -21.98 4.84 10.54
C GLU A 42 -22.18 5.97 11.57
N VAL A 43 -21.63 5.83 12.79
CA VAL A 43 -21.72 6.89 13.82
C VAL A 43 -21.07 8.22 13.43
N THR A 44 -20.25 8.23 12.37
CA THR A 44 -19.62 9.45 11.83
C THR A 44 -20.58 10.25 10.96
N PHE A 45 -21.51 9.57 10.29
CA PHE A 45 -22.44 10.13 9.32
C PHE A 45 -23.88 9.98 9.80
N HIS A 46 -24.55 11.09 10.08
CA HIS A 46 -25.86 11.07 10.75
C HIS A 46 -27.00 10.46 9.93
N PHE A 47 -26.78 10.20 8.65
CA PHE A 47 -27.75 9.59 7.74
C PHE A 47 -27.55 8.08 7.56
N LEU A 48 -26.42 7.53 8.05
CA LEU A 48 -26.19 6.11 8.19
C LEU A 48 -26.71 5.68 9.57
N GLU A 49 -27.70 4.81 9.60
CA GLU A 49 -28.34 4.36 10.82
C GLU A 49 -28.04 2.88 11.04
N ASP A 50 -27.36 2.54 12.16
CA ASP A 50 -26.93 1.17 12.52
C ASP A 50 -28.04 0.08 12.53
N ILE A 51 -29.31 0.41 12.28
CA ILE A 51 -30.44 -0.52 12.26
C ILE A 51 -31.14 -0.60 10.88
N HIS A 52 -30.62 0.10 9.88
CA HIS A 52 -31.20 0.32 8.56
C HIS A 52 -30.26 -0.15 7.44
N PRO A 53 -30.16 -1.47 7.20
CA PRO A 53 -29.15 -2.06 6.31
C PRO A 53 -29.34 -1.73 4.82
N GLU A 54 -30.40 -0.97 4.50
CA GLU A 54 -30.68 -0.48 3.17
C GLU A 54 -29.85 0.75 2.82
N ASP A 55 -29.42 1.55 3.79
CA ASP A 55 -28.71 2.81 3.55
C ASP A 55 -27.29 2.59 3.02
N ALA A 56 -26.61 1.47 3.32
CA ALA A 56 -25.39 1.07 2.62
C ALA A 56 -25.51 1.04 1.08
N ASN A 57 -26.72 0.79 0.56
CA ASN A 57 -26.99 0.73 -0.88
C ASN A 57 -27.56 2.05 -1.44
N ASP A 58 -27.82 3.04 -0.59
CA ASP A 58 -28.19 4.37 -1.03
C ASP A 58 -26.95 5.13 -1.52
N ASP A 59 -27.18 6.10 -2.40
CA ASP A 59 -26.20 7.00 -3.01
C ASP A 59 -26.58 8.40 -2.54
N PHE A 60 -25.96 8.86 -1.44
CA PHE A 60 -26.48 10.00 -0.68
C PHE A 60 -26.23 11.34 -1.39
N ASP A 61 -25.07 11.50 -2.01
CA ASP A 61 -24.70 12.71 -2.73
C ASP A 61 -25.01 12.67 -4.24
N GLY A 62 -25.35 11.50 -4.78
CA GLY A 62 -25.86 11.30 -6.13
C GLY A 62 -24.76 11.23 -7.19
N ASP A 63 -23.56 10.79 -6.81
CA ASP A 63 -22.37 10.76 -7.65
C ASP A 63 -22.21 9.43 -8.43
N GLY A 64 -22.94 8.39 -8.02
CA GLY A 64 -22.96 7.07 -8.63
C GLY A 64 -22.34 5.95 -7.79
N LEU A 65 -21.73 6.26 -6.65
CA LEU A 65 -21.32 5.29 -5.63
C LEU A 65 -22.42 5.11 -4.58
N THR A 66 -22.50 3.91 -4.00
CA THR A 66 -23.33 3.70 -2.81
C THR A 66 -22.50 4.00 -1.57
N ASN A 67 -23.13 4.34 -0.45
CA ASN A 67 -22.42 4.63 0.80
C ASN A 67 -21.41 3.54 1.21
N LEU A 68 -21.74 2.26 0.97
CA LEU A 68 -20.79 1.15 1.15
C LEU A 68 -19.60 1.20 0.17
N ALA A 69 -19.85 1.51 -1.09
CA ALA A 69 -18.79 1.62 -2.09
C ALA A 69 -17.86 2.78 -1.76
N GLU A 70 -18.40 3.87 -1.24
CA GLU A 70 -17.63 5.03 -0.79
C GLU A 70 -16.74 4.72 0.42
N PHE A 71 -17.29 4.01 1.41
CA PHE A 71 -16.50 3.50 2.53
C PHE A 71 -15.32 2.63 2.05
N LEU A 72 -15.54 1.76 1.06
CA LEU A 72 -14.50 0.91 0.49
C LEU A 72 -13.49 1.69 -0.37
N ALA A 73 -13.92 2.74 -1.06
CA ALA A 73 -13.09 3.62 -1.87
C ALA A 73 -12.33 4.68 -1.05
N GLY A 74 -12.77 4.93 0.19
CA GLY A 74 -12.24 5.99 1.05
C GLY A 74 -12.74 7.38 0.69
N THR A 75 -13.88 7.48 -0.01
CA THR A 75 -14.52 8.73 -0.42
C THR A 75 -15.51 9.21 0.65
N ASP A 76 -15.96 10.46 0.52
CA ASP A 76 -16.87 11.11 1.45
C ASP A 76 -18.33 11.04 0.94
N PRO A 77 -19.22 10.27 1.60
CA PRO A 77 -20.59 10.07 1.16
C PRO A 77 -21.49 11.30 1.24
N GLU A 78 -20.99 12.44 1.71
CA GLU A 78 -21.67 13.73 1.60
C GLU A 78 -21.10 14.64 0.50
N ASN A 79 -20.09 14.18 -0.25
CA ASN A 79 -19.37 14.99 -1.22
C ASN A 79 -19.08 14.23 -2.54
N PRO A 80 -19.77 14.59 -3.65
CA PRO A 80 -19.77 13.79 -4.89
C PRO A 80 -18.46 13.86 -5.69
N ASP A 81 -17.41 14.49 -5.15
CA ASP A 81 -16.11 14.77 -5.77
C ASP A 81 -15.11 14.98 -4.61
N SER A 82 -14.64 13.87 -4.05
CA SER A 82 -13.90 13.80 -2.79
C SER A 82 -12.55 14.50 -2.87
N ASP A 83 -11.87 14.39 -4.00
CA ASP A 83 -10.55 15.01 -4.21
C ASP A 83 -10.60 16.39 -4.91
N GLN A 84 -11.78 16.81 -5.38
CA GLN A 84 -12.08 18.13 -5.95
C GLN A 84 -11.36 18.40 -7.27
N ASP A 85 -11.13 17.37 -8.08
CA ASP A 85 -10.55 17.53 -9.41
C ASP A 85 -11.59 17.78 -10.52
N GLY A 86 -12.87 17.59 -10.19
CA GLY A 86 -14.01 17.89 -11.05
C GLY A 86 -14.60 16.69 -11.78
N VAL A 87 -14.13 15.47 -11.49
CA VAL A 87 -14.81 14.21 -11.83
C VAL A 87 -15.53 13.69 -10.58
N PHE A 88 -16.68 13.04 -10.77
CA PHE A 88 -17.42 12.49 -9.63
C PHE A 88 -16.81 11.17 -9.20
N ASP A 89 -16.86 10.84 -7.90
CA ASP A 89 -16.14 9.67 -7.38
C ASP A 89 -16.62 8.37 -8.05
N GLY A 90 -17.91 8.29 -8.40
CA GLY A 90 -18.49 7.18 -9.17
C GLY A 90 -18.06 7.06 -10.64
N GLU A 91 -17.45 8.10 -11.21
CA GLU A 91 -16.88 8.11 -12.56
C GLU A 91 -15.33 8.13 -12.55
N ASP A 92 -14.71 8.41 -11.41
CA ASP A 92 -13.26 8.55 -11.26
C ASP A 92 -12.56 7.20 -11.01
N ILE A 93 -11.40 7.01 -11.62
CA ILE A 93 -10.53 5.85 -11.39
C ILE A 93 -9.72 5.96 -10.10
N ALA A 94 -9.53 7.18 -9.59
CA ALA A 94 -8.73 7.50 -8.42
C ALA A 94 -9.39 8.61 -7.57
N PRO A 95 -10.62 8.38 -7.07
CA PRO A 95 -11.49 9.40 -6.46
C PRO A 95 -10.97 10.07 -5.17
N THR A 96 -9.77 9.71 -4.72
CA THR A 96 -9.11 10.30 -3.55
C THR A 96 -7.78 10.96 -3.92
N ASN A 97 -7.45 11.01 -5.21
CA ASN A 97 -6.20 11.54 -5.73
C ASN A 97 -6.46 12.45 -6.94
N PRO A 98 -6.39 13.78 -6.76
CA PRO A 98 -6.82 14.77 -7.76
C PRO A 98 -5.86 14.89 -8.96
N GLU A 99 -4.85 14.01 -9.05
CA GLU A 99 -3.93 13.93 -10.17
C GLU A 99 -4.46 13.03 -11.32
N TYR A 100 -5.35 12.09 -11.02
CA TYR A 100 -5.77 11.01 -11.91
C TYR A 100 -7.29 10.93 -11.97
N THR A 101 -7.87 10.92 -13.19
CA THR A 101 -9.34 11.03 -13.39
C THR A 101 -9.90 9.95 -14.30
N ILE A 102 -9.08 9.43 -15.22
CA ILE A 102 -9.55 8.55 -16.28
C ILE A 102 -8.45 7.58 -16.69
N ASP A 103 -8.88 6.38 -17.06
CA ASP A 103 -8.11 5.35 -17.76
C ASP A 103 -8.92 4.97 -19.02
N SER A 104 -8.51 5.52 -20.15
CA SER A 104 -9.25 5.50 -21.40
C SER A 104 -9.22 4.14 -22.09
N ASP A 105 -8.25 3.27 -21.78
CA ASP A 105 -8.14 1.92 -22.35
C ASP A 105 -8.34 0.77 -21.35
N ASN A 106 -8.55 1.11 -20.07
CA ASN A 106 -8.84 0.23 -18.95
C ASN A 106 -7.73 -0.80 -18.72
N ASP A 107 -6.46 -0.39 -18.83
CA ASP A 107 -5.31 -1.23 -18.55
C ASP A 107 -4.76 -1.08 -17.12
N GLY A 108 -5.31 -0.14 -16.34
CA GLY A 108 -4.93 0.15 -14.97
C GLY A 108 -3.94 1.32 -14.84
N LEU A 109 -3.53 1.95 -15.94
CA LEU A 109 -2.71 3.15 -15.94
C LEU A 109 -3.60 4.40 -16.16
N PRO A 110 -3.45 5.45 -15.32
CA PRO A 110 -4.14 6.71 -15.58
C PRO A 110 -3.63 7.42 -16.84
N ASP A 111 -4.54 7.97 -17.66
CA ASP A 111 -4.21 8.74 -18.87
C ASP A 111 -3.20 9.85 -18.56
N GLN A 112 -3.36 10.55 -17.43
CA GLN A 112 -2.46 11.62 -17.03
C GLN A 112 -1.04 11.11 -16.78
N TRP A 113 -0.90 9.94 -16.14
CA TRP A 113 0.41 9.33 -15.87
C TRP A 113 1.06 8.85 -17.17
N GLU A 114 0.29 8.17 -18.03
CA GLU A 114 0.77 7.71 -19.33
C GLU A 114 1.25 8.88 -20.22
N ASN A 115 0.49 9.97 -20.28
CA ASN A 115 0.87 11.16 -21.05
C ASN A 115 2.16 11.80 -20.51
N GLN A 116 2.36 11.83 -19.19
CA GLN A 116 3.58 12.34 -18.57
C GLN A 116 4.80 11.46 -18.86
N ASN A 117 4.56 10.14 -18.95
CA ASN A 117 5.57 9.13 -19.21
C ASN A 117 5.64 8.68 -20.68
N GLY A 118 4.98 9.39 -21.61
CA GLY A 118 5.07 9.11 -23.05
C GLY A 118 4.53 7.74 -23.50
N LEU A 119 3.63 7.14 -22.73
CA LEU A 119 2.84 5.96 -23.09
C LEU A 119 1.60 6.36 -23.92
N GLU A 120 0.71 5.40 -24.18
CA GLU A 120 -0.41 5.57 -25.11
C GLU A 120 -1.78 5.35 -24.43
N PRO A 121 -2.50 6.41 -24.00
CA PRO A 121 -3.76 6.29 -23.24
C PRO A 121 -4.95 5.61 -23.92
N TRP A 122 -4.79 5.14 -25.15
CA TRP A 122 -5.85 4.53 -25.93
C TRP A 122 -5.48 3.10 -26.36
N ARG A 123 -4.41 2.56 -25.77
CA ARG A 123 -3.81 1.29 -26.13
C ARG A 123 -3.18 0.67 -24.88
N ASN A 124 -3.88 -0.35 -24.39
CA ASN A 124 -3.41 -1.22 -23.31
C ASN A 124 -1.96 -1.65 -23.53
N ASP A 125 -1.05 -0.99 -22.80
CA ASP A 125 0.38 -1.19 -22.82
C ASP A 125 0.97 -1.35 -21.40
N ALA A 126 0.12 -1.34 -20.38
CA ALA A 126 0.44 -1.66 -18.97
C ALA A 126 1.39 -2.85 -18.75
N ILE A 127 1.27 -3.92 -19.54
CA ILE A 127 2.10 -5.13 -19.40
C ILE A 127 3.38 -5.10 -20.24
N GLU A 128 3.59 -4.04 -21.01
CA GLU A 128 4.79 -3.86 -21.81
C GLU A 128 5.92 -3.33 -20.93
N ASP A 129 7.14 -3.71 -21.29
CA ASP A 129 8.38 -3.26 -20.67
C ASP A 129 9.08 -2.40 -21.72
N ARG A 130 8.94 -1.09 -21.55
CA ARG A 130 9.21 -0.13 -22.63
C ARG A 130 10.69 0.19 -22.76
N ASP A 131 11.41 0.27 -21.67
CA ASP A 131 12.85 0.54 -21.65
C ASP A 131 13.72 -0.73 -21.57
N GLY A 132 13.10 -1.88 -21.30
CA GLY A 132 13.70 -3.21 -21.40
C GLY A 132 14.48 -3.62 -20.17
N ASP A 133 14.09 -3.14 -19.00
CA ASP A 133 14.78 -3.34 -17.73
C ASP A 133 14.22 -4.53 -16.92
N GLY A 134 13.08 -5.07 -17.35
CA GLY A 134 12.41 -6.21 -16.74
C GLY A 134 11.20 -5.85 -15.87
N VAL A 135 10.85 -4.58 -15.73
CA VAL A 135 9.67 -4.07 -15.04
C VAL A 135 8.64 -3.62 -16.10
N SER A 136 7.38 -4.01 -15.94
CA SER A 136 6.31 -3.54 -16.84
C SER A 136 5.84 -2.14 -16.48
N ASN A 137 5.29 -1.39 -17.45
CA ASN A 137 4.77 -0.03 -17.22
C ASN A 137 3.84 0.07 -16.00
N ALA A 138 2.99 -0.94 -15.76
CA ALA A 138 2.11 -1.01 -14.59
C ALA A 138 2.84 -1.28 -13.27
N GLU A 139 3.89 -2.10 -13.29
CA GLU A 139 4.75 -2.30 -12.13
C GLU A 139 5.54 -1.01 -11.84
N GLU A 140 6.01 -0.31 -12.88
CA GLU A 140 6.71 0.97 -12.73
C GLU A 140 5.80 2.07 -12.18
N TYR A 141 4.53 2.13 -12.61
CA TYR A 141 3.53 3.00 -12.00
C TYR A 141 3.38 2.73 -10.50
N ALA A 142 3.32 1.45 -10.09
CA ALA A 142 3.17 1.06 -8.70
C ALA A 142 4.44 1.31 -7.86
N LEU A 143 5.63 1.16 -8.47
CA LEU A 143 6.92 1.39 -7.82
C LEU A 143 7.32 2.87 -7.82
N GLY A 144 6.74 3.68 -8.70
CA GLY A 144 7.13 5.08 -8.92
C GLY A 144 8.39 5.24 -9.75
N THR A 145 8.83 4.19 -10.45
CA THR A 145 9.96 4.20 -11.39
C THR A 145 9.52 4.75 -12.75
N ASN A 146 10.46 4.89 -13.69
CA ASN A 146 10.24 5.59 -14.95
C ASN A 146 10.25 4.64 -16.16
N PRO A 147 9.10 4.47 -16.86
CA PRO A 147 8.96 3.53 -18.00
C PRO A 147 9.72 3.89 -19.27
N ASN A 148 10.60 4.88 -19.19
CA ASN A 148 11.51 5.24 -20.28
C ASN A 148 12.96 5.30 -19.83
N HIS A 149 13.26 4.89 -18.59
CA HIS A 149 14.58 4.98 -18.01
C HIS A 149 14.87 3.75 -17.15
N PRO A 150 15.69 2.82 -17.64
CA PRO A 150 15.81 1.47 -17.07
C PRO A 150 16.59 1.40 -15.74
N ASP A 151 16.83 2.54 -15.10
CA ASP A 151 17.69 2.77 -13.91
C ASP A 151 17.27 4.13 -13.31
N SER A 152 16.15 4.15 -12.61
CA SER A 152 15.41 5.36 -12.24
C SER A 152 16.18 6.28 -11.29
N ASP A 153 17.08 5.75 -10.47
CA ASP A 153 17.87 6.52 -9.51
C ASP A 153 19.34 6.77 -9.92
N GLU A 154 19.74 6.24 -11.07
CA GLU A 154 21.05 6.41 -11.70
C GLU A 154 22.23 5.84 -10.88
N ASP A 155 21.99 4.79 -10.10
CA ASP A 155 23.04 4.12 -9.32
C ASP A 155 23.82 3.04 -10.10
N GLY A 156 23.26 2.64 -11.24
CA GLY A 156 23.87 1.69 -12.18
C GLY A 156 23.33 0.26 -12.09
N VAL A 157 22.34 -0.01 -11.25
CA VAL A 157 21.49 -1.21 -11.29
C VAL A 157 20.18 -0.90 -12.00
N LEU A 158 19.62 -1.88 -12.72
CA LEU A 158 18.37 -1.67 -13.43
C LEU A 158 17.19 -1.81 -12.47
N ASP A 159 16.06 -1.11 -12.67
CA ASP A 159 14.97 -1.12 -11.68
C ASP A 159 14.43 -2.54 -11.44
N GLY A 160 14.43 -3.39 -12.47
CA GLY A 160 14.06 -4.80 -12.37
C GLY A 160 15.03 -5.71 -11.61
N GLU A 161 16.26 -5.25 -11.35
CA GLU A 161 17.29 -5.94 -10.57
C GLU A 161 17.60 -5.24 -9.22
N ASP A 162 17.10 -4.02 -9.03
CA ASP A 162 17.41 -3.16 -7.89
C ASP A 162 16.54 -3.46 -6.67
N PHE A 163 17.17 -3.51 -5.49
CA PHE A 163 16.47 -3.61 -4.22
C PHE A 163 15.69 -2.34 -3.87
N ALA A 164 16.22 -1.16 -4.24
CA ALA A 164 15.64 0.14 -3.94
C ALA A 164 15.72 1.08 -5.15
N PRO A 165 14.96 0.83 -6.24
CA PRO A 165 15.08 1.52 -7.54
C PRO A 165 14.82 3.03 -7.56
N LEU A 166 14.54 3.64 -6.41
CA LEU A 166 14.33 5.08 -6.23
C LEU A 166 15.32 5.70 -5.23
N ASN A 167 16.31 4.93 -4.76
CA ASN A 167 17.26 5.33 -3.75
C ASN A 167 18.67 4.87 -4.10
N PRO A 168 19.52 5.77 -4.64
CA PRO A 168 20.81 5.42 -5.22
C PRO A 168 21.88 5.08 -4.17
N GLN A 169 21.47 4.87 -2.92
CA GLN A 169 22.31 4.42 -1.84
C GLN A 169 22.31 2.88 -1.72
N TYR A 170 21.30 2.19 -2.24
CA TYR A 170 21.07 0.77 -1.98
C TYR A 170 20.78 0.04 -3.30
N THR A 171 21.67 -0.85 -3.71
CA THR A 171 21.61 -1.46 -5.05
C THR A 171 20.97 -2.85 -5.05
N VAL A 172 21.38 -3.72 -4.13
CA VAL A 172 20.97 -5.13 -4.11
C VAL A 172 20.90 -5.67 -2.69
N ASP A 173 20.12 -6.72 -2.51
CA ASP A 173 20.05 -7.58 -1.32
C ASP A 173 20.47 -8.98 -1.78
N GLU A 174 21.70 -9.43 -1.45
CA GLU A 174 22.29 -10.62 -2.06
C GLU A 174 21.71 -11.92 -1.50
N ASP A 175 21.23 -11.93 -0.25
CA ASP A 175 20.69 -13.12 0.39
C ASP A 175 19.16 -13.14 0.61
N GLY A 176 18.51 -12.00 0.33
CA GLY A 176 17.07 -11.78 0.26
C GLY A 176 16.42 -11.61 1.61
N ASP A 177 17.08 -10.96 2.57
CA ASP A 177 16.60 -10.79 3.94
C ASP A 177 16.01 -9.41 4.26
N GLY A 178 16.08 -8.49 3.30
CA GLY A 178 15.59 -7.12 3.43
C GLY A 178 16.63 -6.12 3.92
N LEU A 179 17.90 -6.52 4.09
CA LEU A 179 19.03 -5.62 4.27
C LEU A 179 19.79 -5.45 2.95
N PRO A 180 20.04 -4.22 2.49
CA PRO A 180 20.83 -4.02 1.28
C PRO A 180 22.32 -4.21 1.56
N ARG A 181 23.06 -4.70 0.57
CA ARG A 181 24.51 -4.92 0.63
C ARG A 181 25.25 -3.73 1.22
N GLU A 182 24.95 -2.50 0.80
CA GLU A 182 25.66 -1.31 1.27
C GLU A 182 25.45 -1.04 2.77
N TRP A 183 24.31 -1.46 3.32
CA TRP A 183 24.05 -1.41 4.76
C TRP A 183 24.87 -2.45 5.50
N GLU A 184 24.87 -3.68 5.00
CA GLU A 184 25.60 -4.77 5.62
C GLU A 184 27.11 -4.58 5.56
N GLU A 185 27.65 -4.14 4.42
CA GLU A 185 29.06 -3.79 4.29
C GLU A 185 29.47 -2.66 5.26
N ARG A 186 28.58 -1.68 5.47
CA ARG A 186 28.83 -0.55 6.36
C ARG A 186 28.95 -0.98 7.82
N PHE A 187 28.09 -1.91 8.26
CA PHE A 187 28.04 -2.37 9.65
C PHE A 187 28.73 -3.73 9.87
N GLY A 188 29.30 -4.32 8.81
CA GLY A 188 29.96 -5.62 8.88
C GLY A 188 29.00 -6.78 9.18
N LEU A 189 27.75 -6.67 8.73
CA LEU A 189 26.79 -7.77 8.67
C LEU A 189 27.13 -8.69 7.49
N ASN A 190 26.38 -9.78 7.32
CA ASN A 190 26.71 -10.84 6.40
C ASN A 190 25.64 -11.04 5.32
N ASP A 191 25.87 -10.37 4.19
CA ASP A 191 25.12 -10.37 2.91
C ASP A 191 25.05 -11.74 2.20
N HIS A 192 25.34 -12.82 2.92
CA HIS A 192 25.24 -14.22 2.46
C HIS A 192 24.54 -15.09 3.52
N ASN A 193 23.96 -14.49 4.55
CA ASN A 193 23.28 -15.13 5.66
C ASN A 193 22.05 -14.33 6.14
N ARG A 194 20.94 -14.54 5.42
CA ARG A 194 19.59 -14.03 5.73
C ARG A 194 19.07 -14.08 7.16
N GLU A 195 19.68 -14.87 8.02
CA GLU A 195 19.24 -15.06 9.40
C GLU A 195 19.84 -13.99 10.31
N ASP A 196 20.91 -13.30 9.90
CA ASP A 196 21.48 -12.24 10.73
C ASP A 196 20.62 -10.98 10.78
N VAL A 197 19.65 -10.83 9.87
CA VAL A 197 18.56 -9.84 9.94
C VAL A 197 17.80 -9.83 11.28
N PHE A 198 17.76 -10.99 11.97
CA PHE A 198 17.08 -11.17 13.26
C PHE A 198 18.02 -11.02 14.48
N GLU A 199 19.32 -10.90 14.25
CA GLU A 199 20.29 -10.73 15.32
C GLU A 199 20.19 -9.31 15.89
N ASP A 200 20.50 -9.20 17.18
CA ASP A 200 20.56 -7.95 17.96
C ASP A 200 22.02 -7.80 18.42
N TYR A 201 22.83 -7.15 17.59
CA TYR A 201 24.28 -7.12 17.76
C TYR A 201 24.73 -6.27 18.95
N ASP A 202 23.93 -5.27 19.31
CA ASP A 202 24.27 -4.32 20.36
C ASP A 202 23.53 -4.56 21.70
N GLY A 203 22.49 -5.40 21.68
CA GLY A 203 21.73 -5.88 22.83
C GLY A 203 20.61 -4.94 23.28
N ASP A 204 20.11 -4.07 22.39
CA ASP A 204 19.05 -3.11 22.69
C ASP A 204 17.62 -3.61 22.40
N HIS A 205 17.48 -4.84 21.92
CA HIS A 205 16.25 -5.54 21.52
C HIS A 205 15.66 -5.10 20.17
N LEU A 206 16.41 -4.36 19.36
CA LEU A 206 16.10 -4.18 17.95
C LEU A 206 16.89 -5.20 17.15
N THR A 207 16.24 -5.80 16.15
CA THR A 207 16.95 -6.64 15.19
C THR A 207 17.60 -5.75 14.15
N ASN A 208 18.65 -6.25 13.48
CA ASN A 208 19.31 -5.54 12.37
C ASN A 208 18.29 -5.00 11.33
N LEU A 209 17.26 -5.79 10.98
CA LEU A 209 16.19 -5.33 10.09
C LEU A 209 15.43 -4.12 10.63
N ARG A 210 15.09 -4.15 11.92
CA ARG A 210 14.34 -3.08 12.56
C ARG A 210 15.15 -1.81 12.62
N GLU A 211 16.46 -1.94 12.82
CA GLU A 211 17.37 -0.81 12.83
C GLU A 211 17.57 -0.20 11.45
N PHE A 212 17.65 -1.01 10.40
CA PHE A 212 17.60 -0.52 9.03
C PHE A 212 16.32 0.30 8.76
N ALA A 213 15.16 -0.25 9.13
CA ALA A 213 13.87 0.44 8.99
C ALA A 213 13.79 1.76 9.79
N LEU A 214 14.56 1.88 10.87
CA LEU A 214 14.60 3.08 11.72
C LEU A 214 15.79 4.01 11.40
N GLY A 215 16.72 3.60 10.54
CA GLY A 215 17.97 4.29 10.27
C GLY A 215 18.90 4.39 11.49
N THR A 216 18.86 3.41 12.39
CA THR A 216 19.75 3.34 13.58
C THR A 216 20.98 2.47 13.31
N ASP A 217 22.01 2.59 14.16
CA ASP A 217 23.29 1.89 13.99
C ASP A 217 23.25 0.55 14.74
N PRO A 218 23.30 -0.60 14.05
CA PRO A 218 23.15 -1.92 14.67
C PRO A 218 24.29 -2.36 15.57
N LEU A 219 25.33 -1.55 15.69
CA LEU A 219 26.46 -1.79 16.58
C LEU A 219 26.43 -0.85 17.80
N VAL A 220 25.42 0.02 17.94
CA VAL A 220 25.38 1.08 18.97
C VAL A 220 24.01 1.15 19.65
N PRO A 221 23.91 0.72 20.94
CA PRO A 221 22.63 0.60 21.63
C PRO A 221 21.83 1.90 21.60
N ASN A 222 20.59 1.83 21.14
CA ASN A 222 19.74 2.99 21.06
C ASN A 222 19.40 3.50 22.48
N PRO A 223 19.60 4.79 22.76
CA PRO A 223 19.54 5.33 24.12
C PRO A 223 18.11 5.42 24.70
N ILE A 224 17.08 5.06 23.95
CA ILE A 224 15.67 5.15 24.34
C ILE A 224 14.93 3.90 23.86
N PRO A 225 14.06 3.26 24.68
CA PRO A 225 13.12 2.28 24.17
C PRO A 225 12.21 2.97 23.15
N ILE A 226 12.39 2.62 21.89
CA ILE A 226 11.60 3.11 20.78
C ILE A 226 10.21 2.45 20.93
N PRO A 227 9.10 3.22 20.98
CA PRO A 227 7.77 2.70 21.26
C PRO A 227 7.27 1.69 20.20
#